data_AF-A0A321LZU0-F1
#
_entry.id   AF-A0A321LZU0-F1
#
_cell.length_a   1.000
_cell.length_b   1.000
_cell.length_c   1.000
_cell.angle_alpha   90.00
_cell.angle_beta   90.00
_cell.angle_gamma   90.00
#
_symmetry.space_group_name_H-M   'P 1'
#
loop_
_entity.id
_entity.type
_entity.pdbx_description
1 polymer ?
#
loop_
_entity_poly.entity_id
_entity_poly.type
_entity_poly.pdbx_seq_one_letter_code
_entity_poly.pdbx_strand_id
1 'polypeptide(L)'
;MPAAKSSAKTFDAVLERTGDRLNWTIVRIPFDVHKLWGKRGQLRVKGEINGAAFKTTLFPTGKGTHFMVVNKTMQKVGKTVAGMKARFRLEPDTTPREIKSPPELSRVLRQSKRLQKFYDSLNNSARHQIAQWIAEGKHAETRERRAEQMAERLMQTMEAERELPPVLQVALAHNAKARAGWELMPPSHRRNHLLGIFYYANPEARARRVAKAVELMVEYAGKRKKSFTAEDAENAEES
;
A
#
# COMPACT_ATOMS: atom_id res chain seq x y z
N MET A 1 -15.02 30.84 -5.31
CA MET A 1 -15.01 29.35 -5.30
C MET A 1 -15.09 28.87 -6.74
N PRO A 2 -13.99 28.47 -7.42
CA PRO A 2 -14.13 27.90 -8.75
C PRO A 2 -14.55 26.43 -8.63
N ALA A 3 -15.69 26.10 -9.24
CA ALA A 3 -16.21 24.74 -9.32
C ALA A 3 -15.16 23.81 -9.98
N ALA A 4 -14.76 22.75 -9.28
CA ALA A 4 -13.86 21.75 -9.82
C ALA A 4 -14.51 21.10 -11.06
N LYS A 5 -13.86 21.22 -12.22
CA LYS A 5 -14.29 20.58 -13.48
C LYS A 5 -14.55 19.09 -13.20
N SER A 6 -15.79 18.65 -13.40
CA SER A 6 -16.23 17.27 -13.19
C SER A 6 -15.36 16.31 -14.02
N SER A 7 -14.42 15.63 -13.37
CA SER A 7 -13.60 14.57 -13.96
C SER A 7 -14.30 13.22 -13.98
N ALA A 8 -15.62 13.20 -13.74
CA ALA A 8 -16.41 11.98 -13.72
C ALA A 8 -16.58 11.41 -15.14
N LYS A 9 -16.50 10.08 -15.27
CA LYS A 9 -16.76 9.35 -16.51
C LYS A 9 -17.81 8.30 -16.31
N THR A 10 -18.76 8.29 -17.24
CA THR A 10 -19.81 7.27 -17.30
C THR A 10 -19.54 6.35 -18.49
N PHE A 11 -19.68 5.04 -18.27
CA PHE A 11 -19.50 4.04 -19.30
C PHE A 11 -20.29 2.77 -18.94
N ASP A 12 -20.62 1.99 -19.95
CA ASP A 12 -21.19 0.66 -19.77
C ASP A 12 -20.10 -0.39 -19.97
N ALA A 13 -20.08 -1.40 -19.12
CA ALA A 13 -19.12 -2.49 -19.24
C ALA A 13 -19.69 -3.80 -18.71
N VAL A 14 -19.20 -4.90 -19.29
CA VAL A 14 -19.57 -6.26 -18.90
C VAL A 14 -18.68 -6.69 -17.74
N LEU A 15 -19.28 -7.29 -16.71
CA LEU A 15 -18.55 -7.85 -15.59
C LEU A 15 -17.93 -9.18 -16.02
N GLU A 16 -16.62 -9.30 -15.94
CA GLU A 16 -15.87 -10.49 -16.34
C GLU A 16 -15.39 -11.26 -15.12
N ARG A 17 -15.25 -12.58 -15.25
CA ARG A 17 -14.46 -13.36 -14.29
C ARG A 17 -13.01 -13.39 -14.77
N THR A 18 -12.06 -13.23 -13.84
CA THR A 18 -10.62 -13.30 -14.18
C THR A 18 -10.19 -14.68 -14.66
N GLY A 19 -10.92 -15.74 -14.31
CA GLY A 19 -10.60 -17.12 -14.71
C GLY A 19 -9.32 -17.68 -14.07
N ASP A 20 -8.63 -16.90 -13.24
CA ASP A 20 -7.49 -17.31 -12.45
C ASP A 20 -7.94 -18.00 -11.14
N ARG A 21 -6.98 -18.47 -10.35
CA ARG A 21 -7.23 -19.15 -9.06
C ARG A 21 -8.09 -18.32 -8.09
N LEU A 22 -8.10 -17.00 -8.23
CA LEU A 22 -8.86 -16.06 -7.40
C LEU A 22 -10.30 -15.84 -7.92
N ASN A 23 -10.52 -16.04 -9.23
CA ASN A 23 -11.81 -15.99 -9.91
C ASN A 23 -12.66 -14.74 -9.56
N TRP A 24 -12.00 -13.60 -9.50
CA TRP A 24 -12.61 -12.31 -9.16
C TRP A 24 -13.55 -11.84 -10.26
N THR A 25 -14.64 -11.18 -9.86
CA THR A 25 -15.48 -10.42 -10.78
C THR A 25 -14.88 -9.03 -10.98
N ILE A 26 -14.55 -8.68 -12.21
CA ILE A 26 -13.87 -7.44 -12.56
C ILE A 26 -14.61 -6.69 -13.67
N VAL A 27 -14.26 -5.42 -13.83
CA VAL A 27 -14.60 -4.63 -15.00
C VAL A 27 -13.35 -3.91 -15.52
N ARG A 28 -13.16 -3.91 -16.84
CA ARG A 28 -12.06 -3.21 -17.50
C ARG A 28 -12.46 -1.76 -17.77
N ILE A 29 -11.57 -0.81 -17.48
CA ILE A 29 -11.84 0.61 -17.67
C ILE A 29 -11.60 0.95 -19.14
N PRO A 30 -12.62 1.44 -19.88
CA PRO A 30 -12.54 1.62 -21.33
C PRO A 30 -11.84 2.92 -21.75
N PHE A 31 -11.15 3.59 -20.83
CA PHE A 31 -10.45 4.84 -21.08
C PHE A 31 -9.12 4.89 -20.34
N ASP A 32 -8.23 5.75 -20.83
CA ASP A 32 -6.91 5.96 -20.27
C ASP A 32 -6.98 6.80 -18.99
N VAL A 33 -6.86 6.12 -17.84
CA VAL A 33 -6.85 6.72 -16.51
C VAL A 33 -5.64 7.64 -16.30
N HIS A 34 -4.50 7.34 -16.93
CA HIS A 34 -3.32 8.18 -16.82
C HIS A 34 -3.50 9.50 -17.58
N LYS A 35 -4.00 9.46 -18.81
CA LYS A 35 -4.33 10.68 -19.58
C LYS A 35 -5.42 11.50 -18.89
N LEU A 36 -6.43 10.84 -18.31
CA LEU A 36 -7.58 11.54 -17.75
C LEU A 36 -7.36 12.07 -16.33
N TRP A 37 -6.70 11.28 -15.47
CA TRP A 37 -6.57 11.56 -14.03
C TRP A 37 -5.11 11.59 -13.54
N GLY A 38 -4.13 11.50 -14.45
CA GLY A 38 -2.70 11.67 -14.13
C GLY A 38 -2.07 10.53 -13.32
N LYS A 39 -2.74 9.38 -13.18
CA LYS A 39 -2.25 8.25 -12.37
C LYS A 39 -2.03 6.99 -13.19
N ARG A 40 -0.77 6.53 -13.25
CA ARG A 40 -0.39 5.22 -13.83
C ARG A 40 -0.60 4.06 -12.87
N GLY A 41 -0.44 4.31 -11.56
CA GLY A 41 -0.56 3.30 -10.52
C GLY A 41 -2.00 3.05 -10.08
N GLN A 42 -2.15 2.51 -8.87
CA GLN A 42 -3.46 2.37 -8.24
C GLN A 42 -4.09 3.74 -8.00
N LEU A 43 -5.40 3.86 -8.27
CA LEU A 43 -6.15 5.09 -8.08
C LEU A 43 -7.45 4.80 -7.31
N ARG A 44 -7.69 5.56 -6.23
CA ARG A 44 -8.96 5.50 -5.51
C ARG A 44 -10.03 6.23 -6.29
N VAL A 45 -11.18 5.60 -6.42
CA VAL A 45 -12.34 6.16 -7.12
C VAL A 45 -13.60 6.00 -6.27
N LYS A 46 -14.51 6.94 -6.44
CA LYS A 46 -15.89 6.86 -5.96
C LYS A 46 -16.80 6.94 -7.17
N GLY A 47 -17.98 6.37 -7.05
CA GLY A 47 -18.82 6.21 -8.22
C GLY A 47 -20.15 5.56 -7.94
N GLU A 48 -20.85 5.22 -9.01
CA GLU A 48 -22.14 4.55 -8.99
C GLU A 48 -22.16 3.37 -9.96
N ILE A 49 -22.81 2.29 -9.56
CA ILE A 49 -23.10 1.11 -10.38
C ILE A 49 -24.61 0.99 -10.51
N ASN A 50 -25.16 1.17 -11.71
CA ASN A 50 -26.61 1.24 -11.95
C ASN A 50 -27.33 2.21 -10.97
N GLY A 51 -26.70 3.34 -10.66
CA GLY A 51 -27.21 4.37 -9.73
C GLY A 51 -26.92 4.10 -8.25
N ALA A 52 -26.33 2.96 -7.88
CA ALA A 52 -25.95 2.66 -6.50
C ALA A 52 -24.51 3.11 -6.19
N ALA A 53 -24.34 3.98 -5.19
CA ALA A 53 -23.04 4.52 -4.83
C ALA A 53 -22.05 3.48 -4.27
N PHE A 54 -20.78 3.61 -4.63
CA PHE A 54 -19.68 2.80 -4.10
C PHE A 54 -18.37 3.58 -4.04
N LYS A 55 -17.41 3.03 -3.28
CA LYS A 55 -16.00 3.47 -3.27
C LYS A 55 -15.10 2.27 -3.46
N THR A 56 -14.05 2.40 -4.27
CA THR A 56 -13.14 1.29 -4.58
C THR A 56 -11.81 1.81 -5.15
N THR A 57 -10.95 0.90 -5.61
CA THR A 57 -9.64 1.20 -6.19
C THR A 57 -9.53 0.62 -7.59
N LEU A 58 -9.00 1.40 -8.51
CA LEU A 58 -8.56 0.96 -9.83
C LEU A 58 -7.15 0.40 -9.73
N PHE A 59 -6.95 -0.76 -10.34
CA PHE A 59 -5.67 -1.46 -10.38
C PHE A 59 -5.09 -1.37 -11.80
N PRO A 60 -3.79 -1.04 -11.94
CA PRO A 60 -3.14 -1.07 -13.24
C PRO A 60 -2.99 -2.51 -13.74
N THR A 61 -3.15 -2.74 -15.03
CA THR A 61 -2.91 -4.03 -15.70
C THR A 61 -1.43 -4.23 -16.07
N GLY A 62 -0.60 -3.19 -15.93
CA GLY A 62 0.77 -3.16 -16.43
C GLY A 62 0.89 -2.79 -17.92
N LYS A 63 -0.20 -2.86 -18.70
CA LYS A 63 -0.23 -2.50 -20.13
C LYS A 63 -0.80 -1.09 -20.40
N GLY A 64 -0.70 -0.20 -19.42
CA GLY A 64 -1.26 1.16 -19.51
C GLY A 64 -2.78 1.26 -19.35
N THR A 65 -3.48 0.16 -19.05
CA THR A 65 -4.91 0.15 -18.75
C THR A 65 -5.19 -0.16 -17.28
N HIS A 66 -6.43 0.04 -16.86
CA HIS A 66 -6.88 -0.22 -15.50
C HIS A 66 -8.07 -1.16 -15.47
N PHE A 67 -8.22 -1.89 -14.36
CA PHE A 67 -9.41 -2.67 -14.05
C PHE A 67 -9.85 -2.41 -12.62
N MET A 68 -11.10 -2.77 -12.32
CA MET A 68 -11.71 -2.62 -11.01
C MET A 68 -12.33 -3.94 -10.59
N VAL A 69 -12.11 -4.34 -9.34
CA VAL A 69 -12.80 -5.50 -8.74
C VAL A 69 -14.19 -5.08 -8.30
N VAL A 70 -15.21 -5.84 -8.72
CA VAL A 70 -16.61 -5.65 -8.33
C VAL A 70 -16.94 -6.69 -7.25
N ASN A 71 -16.80 -6.29 -5.98
CA ASN A 71 -17.04 -7.19 -4.84
C ASN A 71 -18.54 -7.59 -4.73
N LYS A 72 -18.85 -8.57 -3.89
CA LYS A 72 -20.23 -9.07 -3.71
C LYS A 72 -21.21 -7.98 -3.28
N THR A 73 -20.77 -7.01 -2.48
CA THR A 73 -21.61 -5.89 -2.06
C THR A 73 -21.98 -5.00 -3.24
N MET A 74 -21.01 -4.66 -4.10
CA MET A 74 -21.23 -3.89 -5.34
C MET A 74 -22.16 -4.63 -6.31
N GLN A 75 -21.95 -5.95 -6.48
CA GLN A 75 -22.84 -6.79 -7.29
C GLN A 75 -24.29 -6.77 -6.76
N LYS A 76 -24.46 -6.88 -5.44
CA LYS A 76 -25.78 -6.85 -4.80
C LYS A 76 -26.48 -5.49 -4.97
N VAL A 77 -25.80 -4.38 -4.68
CA VAL A 77 -26.42 -3.04 -4.78
C VAL A 77 -26.64 -2.62 -6.24
N GLY A 78 -25.72 -2.99 -7.14
CA GLY A 78 -25.83 -2.75 -8.57
C GLY A 78 -26.75 -3.75 -9.30
N LYS A 79 -27.30 -4.74 -8.59
CA LYS A 79 -28.14 -5.83 -9.15
C LYS A 79 -27.53 -6.45 -10.42
N THR A 80 -26.24 -6.76 -10.36
CA THR A 80 -25.47 -7.28 -11.49
C THR A 80 -24.56 -8.41 -11.05
N VAL A 81 -24.27 -9.34 -11.96
CA VAL A 81 -23.32 -10.44 -11.74
C VAL A 81 -22.35 -10.53 -12.92
N ALA A 82 -21.35 -11.41 -12.82
CA ALA A 82 -20.48 -11.71 -13.95
C ALA A 82 -21.29 -12.17 -15.18
N GLY A 83 -20.90 -11.70 -16.36
CA GLY A 83 -21.62 -11.88 -17.63
C GLY A 83 -22.65 -10.79 -17.92
N MET A 84 -23.08 -10.00 -16.92
CA MET A 84 -24.03 -8.91 -17.13
C MET A 84 -23.32 -7.59 -17.43
N LYS A 85 -23.99 -6.75 -18.23
CA LYS A 85 -23.60 -5.36 -18.46
C LYS A 85 -24.16 -4.47 -17.35
N ALA A 86 -23.33 -3.57 -16.82
CA ALA A 86 -23.75 -2.55 -15.86
C ALA A 86 -23.22 -1.18 -16.26
N ARG A 87 -23.96 -0.13 -15.87
CA ARG A 87 -23.58 1.26 -16.07
C ARG A 87 -22.77 1.75 -14.89
N PHE A 88 -21.58 2.24 -15.16
CA PHE A 88 -20.66 2.78 -14.16
C PHE A 88 -20.50 4.28 -14.34
N ARG A 89 -20.50 5.03 -13.24
CA ARG A 89 -20.03 6.42 -13.19
C ARG A 89 -18.86 6.48 -12.21
N LEU A 90 -17.68 6.93 -12.62
CA LEU A 90 -16.47 6.95 -11.79
C LEU A 90 -15.85 8.34 -11.75
N GLU A 91 -15.32 8.74 -10.60
CA GLU A 91 -14.48 9.91 -10.42
C GLU A 91 -13.38 9.64 -9.38
N PRO A 92 -12.22 10.34 -9.44
CA PRO A 92 -11.19 10.22 -8.43
C PRO A 92 -11.73 10.52 -7.03
N ASP A 93 -11.50 9.61 -6.09
CA ASP A 93 -11.83 9.82 -4.69
C ASP A 93 -10.71 10.62 -4.02
N THR A 94 -10.83 11.94 -4.11
CA THR A 94 -9.94 12.89 -3.42
C THR A 94 -10.29 13.08 -1.95
N THR A 95 -11.33 12.41 -1.45
CA THR A 95 -11.77 12.56 -0.06
C THR A 95 -10.61 12.20 0.87
N PRO A 96 -10.12 13.15 1.68
CA PRO A 96 -9.12 12.87 2.70
C PRO A 96 -9.69 11.74 3.56
N ARG A 97 -8.93 10.66 3.70
CA ARG A 97 -9.29 9.65 4.70
C ARG A 97 -8.92 10.30 6.02
N GLU A 98 -9.88 10.94 6.68
CA GLU A 98 -9.69 11.43 8.04
C GLU A 98 -9.33 10.23 8.89
N ILE A 99 -8.03 10.10 9.16
CA ILE A 99 -7.55 9.16 10.16
C ILE A 99 -8.00 9.78 11.47
N LYS A 100 -9.11 9.29 12.03
CA LYS A 100 -9.48 9.59 13.42
C LYS A 100 -8.41 8.95 14.31
N SER A 101 -7.30 9.66 14.47
CA SER A 101 -6.20 9.24 15.32
C SER A 101 -6.75 9.12 16.74
N PRO A 102 -6.65 7.95 17.39
CA PRO A 102 -7.08 7.81 18.77
C PRO A 102 -6.38 8.87 19.65
N PRO A 103 -7.09 9.53 20.56
CA PRO A 103 -6.49 10.52 21.45
C PRO A 103 -5.32 9.93 22.26
N GLU A 104 -5.39 8.64 22.58
CA GLU A 104 -4.35 7.88 23.25
C GLU A 104 -3.05 7.85 22.44
N LEU A 105 -3.13 7.57 21.13
CA LEU A 105 -1.96 7.61 20.23
C LEU A 105 -1.36 9.00 20.17
N SER A 106 -2.20 10.02 20.04
CA SER A 106 -1.76 11.42 19.97
C SER A 106 -1.05 11.85 21.26
N ARG A 107 -1.52 11.38 22.42
CA ARG A 107 -0.92 11.65 23.73
C ARG A 107 0.50 11.07 23.82
N VAL A 108 0.67 9.80 23.46
CA VAL A 108 1.98 9.12 23.51
C VAL A 108 2.96 9.75 22.51
N LEU A 109 2.52 10.03 21.28
CA LEU A 109 3.40 10.65 20.26
C LEU A 109 3.88 12.04 20.69
N ARG A 110 3.06 12.83 21.39
CA ARG A 110 3.41 14.18 21.87
C ARG A 110 4.49 14.19 22.95
N GLN A 111 4.73 13.06 23.62
CA GLN A 111 5.80 12.96 24.62
C GLN A 111 7.19 13.11 24.00
N SER A 112 7.33 12.86 22.69
CA SER A 112 8.60 13.02 21.97
C SER A 112 8.41 13.67 20.61
N LYS A 113 8.92 14.90 20.46
CA LYS A 113 8.92 15.62 19.16
C LYS A 113 9.56 14.81 18.04
N ARG A 114 10.58 14.01 18.36
CA ARG A 114 11.28 13.16 17.40
C ARG A 114 10.39 12.00 16.94
N LEU A 115 9.69 11.35 17.87
CA LEU A 115 8.74 10.28 17.57
C LEU A 115 7.56 10.79 16.74
N GLN A 116 7.03 11.96 17.08
CA GLN A 116 5.97 12.61 16.31
C GLN A 116 6.39 12.87 14.86
N LYS A 117 7.56 13.48 14.65
CA LYS A 117 8.12 13.70 13.29
C LYS A 117 8.30 12.38 12.53
N PHE A 118 8.75 11.32 13.20
CA PHE A 118 8.89 10.02 12.59
C PHE A 118 7.53 9.46 12.14
N TYR A 119 6.53 9.50 13.01
CA TYR A 119 5.16 9.09 12.67
C TYR A 119 4.58 9.90 11.51
N ASP A 120 4.79 11.22 11.48
CA ASP A 120 4.32 12.09 10.41
C ASP A 120 5.00 11.83 9.06
N SER A 121 6.23 11.31 9.09
CA SER A 121 6.95 10.88 7.88
C SER A 121 6.46 9.53 7.31
N LEU A 122 5.60 8.81 8.03
CA LEU A 122 4.99 7.58 7.53
C LEU A 122 3.94 7.88 6.46
N ASN A 123 3.79 6.98 5.49
CA ASN A 123 2.75 7.11 4.49
C ASN A 123 1.35 7.00 5.11
N ASN A 124 0.33 7.55 4.43
CA ASN A 124 -1.04 7.57 4.91
C ASN A 124 -1.62 6.18 5.23
N SER A 125 -1.20 5.14 4.50
CA SER A 125 -1.66 3.78 4.75
C SER A 125 -1.13 3.24 6.07
N ALA A 126 0.16 3.42 6.35
CA ALA A 126 0.78 3.02 7.60
C ALA A 126 0.18 3.77 8.79
N ARG A 127 0.02 5.10 8.69
CA ARG A 127 -0.65 5.90 9.74
C ARG A 127 -2.08 5.43 9.99
N HIS A 128 -2.83 5.12 8.94
CA HIS A 128 -4.18 4.59 9.05
C HIS A 128 -4.21 3.20 9.70
N GLN A 129 -3.35 2.27 9.29
CA GLN A 129 -3.28 0.93 9.88
C GLN A 129 -2.96 0.99 11.37
N ILE A 130 -2.00 1.86 11.76
CA ILE A 130 -1.65 2.09 13.15
C ILE A 130 -2.85 2.62 13.94
N ALA A 131 -3.48 3.69 13.46
CA ALA A 131 -4.62 4.31 14.12
C ALA A 131 -5.80 3.35 14.25
N GLN A 132 -6.09 2.59 13.19
CA GLN A 132 -7.15 1.59 13.15
C GLN A 132 -6.91 0.46 14.16
N TRP A 133 -5.69 -0.11 14.19
CA TRP A 133 -5.35 -1.17 15.13
C TRP A 133 -5.48 -0.73 16.59
N ILE A 134 -5.12 0.52 16.89
CA ILE A 134 -5.33 1.08 18.23
C ILE A 134 -6.83 1.28 18.49
N ALA A 135 -7.58 1.86 17.55
CA ALA A 135 -9.02 2.11 17.67
C ALA A 135 -9.87 0.84 17.85
N GLU A 136 -9.43 -0.30 17.33
CA GLU A 136 -10.08 -1.61 17.53
C GLU A 136 -10.09 -2.09 19.00
N GLY A 137 -9.33 -1.44 19.89
CA GLY A 137 -9.41 -1.69 21.32
C GLY A 137 -10.74 -1.19 21.91
N LYS A 138 -11.61 -2.13 22.31
CA LYS A 138 -12.93 -1.83 22.89
C LYS A 138 -12.84 -0.93 24.13
N HIS A 139 -11.86 -1.18 24.99
CA HIS A 139 -11.64 -0.44 26.24
C HIS A 139 -10.51 0.59 26.09
N ALA A 140 -10.63 1.73 26.77
CA ALA A 140 -9.63 2.81 26.74
C ALA A 140 -8.24 2.31 27.15
N GLU A 141 -8.15 1.53 28.23
CA GLU A 141 -6.90 0.91 28.70
C GLU A 141 -6.23 0.05 27.62
N THR A 142 -7.01 -0.69 26.83
CA THR A 142 -6.46 -1.47 25.71
C THR A 142 -5.89 -0.58 24.62
N ARG A 143 -6.54 0.57 24.34
CA ARG A 143 -6.05 1.55 23.36
C ARG A 143 -4.79 2.23 23.86
N GLU A 144 -4.69 2.56 25.14
CA GLU A 144 -3.49 3.12 25.76
C GLU A 144 -2.31 2.15 25.66
N ARG A 145 -2.49 0.91 26.10
CA ARG A 145 -1.46 -0.14 25.98
C ARG A 145 -1.01 -0.35 24.52
N ARG A 146 -1.94 -0.34 23.56
CA ARG A 146 -1.61 -0.46 22.13
C ARG A 146 -0.88 0.79 21.60
N ALA A 147 -1.24 1.98 22.06
CA ALA A 147 -0.56 3.22 21.69
C ALA A 147 0.89 3.24 22.20
N GLU A 148 1.12 2.83 23.44
CA GLU A 148 2.45 2.67 24.02
C GLU A 148 3.27 1.62 23.27
N GLN A 149 2.69 0.44 23.03
CA GLN A 149 3.35 -0.61 22.26
C GLN A 149 3.72 -0.14 20.85
N MET A 150 2.87 0.66 20.20
CA MET A 150 3.19 1.22 18.90
C MET A 150 4.31 2.26 18.99
N ALA A 151 4.27 3.14 19.98
CA ALA A 151 5.31 4.13 20.19
C ALA A 151 6.68 3.48 20.41
N GLU A 152 6.76 2.43 21.22
CA GLU A 152 7.97 1.64 21.42
C GLU A 152 8.49 1.06 20.09
N ARG A 153 7.62 0.43 19.30
CA ARG A 153 7.99 -0.11 17.98
C ARG A 153 8.50 0.96 17.02
N LEU A 154 7.87 2.13 17.01
CA LEU A 154 8.29 3.25 16.17
C LEU A 154 9.65 3.80 16.63
N MET A 155 9.92 3.86 17.94
CA MET A 155 11.23 4.23 18.48
C MET A 155 12.31 3.23 18.09
N GLN A 156 12.07 1.92 18.30
CA GLN A 156 12.99 0.85 17.89
C GLN A 156 13.29 0.90 16.38
N THR A 157 12.28 1.16 15.56
CA THR A 157 12.44 1.31 14.10
C THR A 157 13.31 2.51 13.75
N MET A 158 13.08 3.65 14.40
CA MET A 158 13.84 4.87 14.16
C MET A 158 15.31 4.74 14.59
N GLU A 159 15.59 4.00 15.66
CA GLU A 159 16.96 3.63 16.07
C GLU A 159 17.57 2.67 15.06
N ALA A 160 16.79 1.68 14.60
CA ALA A 160 17.22 0.71 13.62
C ALA A 160 17.56 1.28 12.23
N GLU A 161 17.05 2.48 11.91
CA GLU A 161 17.46 3.22 10.71
C GLU A 161 18.87 3.81 10.83
N ARG A 162 19.33 4.09 12.06
CA ARG A 162 20.69 4.56 12.33
C ARG A 162 21.65 3.40 12.45
N GLU A 163 21.26 2.38 13.22
CA GLU A 163 22.05 1.20 13.48
C GLU A 163 21.20 -0.05 13.30
N LEU A 164 21.53 -0.89 12.32
CA LEU A 164 20.70 -2.05 11.99
C LEU A 164 20.61 -3.01 13.19
N PRO A 165 19.48 -3.69 13.41
CA PRO A 165 19.37 -4.69 14.46
C PRO A 165 20.43 -5.80 14.26
N PRO A 166 21.07 -6.32 15.32
CA PRO A 166 22.13 -7.34 15.18
C PRO A 166 21.72 -8.54 14.34
N VAL A 167 20.47 -8.99 14.50
CA VAL A 167 19.90 -10.10 13.70
C VAL A 167 19.89 -9.81 12.20
N LEU A 168 19.66 -8.55 11.79
CA LEU A 168 19.69 -8.14 10.40
C LEU A 168 21.13 -7.91 9.92
N GLN A 169 22.01 -7.36 10.77
CA GLN A 169 23.44 -7.21 10.46
C GLN A 169 24.07 -8.55 10.10
N VAL A 170 23.89 -9.57 10.96
CA VAL A 170 24.38 -10.93 10.73
C VAL A 170 23.82 -11.51 9.45
N ALA A 171 22.51 -11.34 9.19
CA ALA A 171 21.88 -11.85 7.98
C ALA A 171 22.41 -11.20 6.69
N LEU A 172 22.71 -9.90 6.72
CA LEU A 172 23.30 -9.18 5.58
C LEU A 172 24.79 -9.51 5.40
N ALA A 173 25.53 -9.75 6.49
CA ALA A 173 26.92 -10.18 6.42
C ALA A 173 27.07 -11.53 5.72
N HIS A 174 26.14 -12.46 5.96
CA HIS A 174 26.12 -13.77 5.30
C HIS A 174 25.55 -13.75 3.88
N ASN A 175 24.98 -12.63 3.40
CA ASN A 175 24.34 -12.57 2.09
C ASN A 175 24.64 -11.24 1.36
N ALA A 176 25.72 -11.25 0.57
CA ALA A 176 26.15 -10.10 -0.23
C ALA A 176 25.10 -9.59 -1.21
N LYS A 177 24.26 -10.47 -1.79
CA LYS A 177 23.17 -10.05 -2.69
C LYS A 177 22.06 -9.31 -1.94
N ALA A 178 21.71 -9.77 -0.74
CA ALA A 178 20.75 -9.10 0.11
C ALA A 178 21.29 -7.75 0.60
N ARG A 179 22.59 -7.67 0.91
CA ARG A 179 23.28 -6.42 1.26
C ARG A 179 23.19 -5.40 0.12
N ALA A 180 23.51 -5.80 -1.10
CA ALA A 180 23.35 -4.95 -2.27
C ALA A 180 21.88 -4.50 -2.45
N GLY A 181 20.93 -5.43 -2.28
CA GLY A 181 19.49 -5.10 -2.31
C GLY A 181 19.07 -4.06 -1.29
N TRP A 182 19.57 -4.19 -0.05
CA TRP A 182 19.33 -3.23 1.03
C TRP A 182 19.85 -1.83 0.70
N GLU A 183 21.08 -1.74 0.18
CA GLU A 183 21.72 -0.46 -0.18
C GLU A 183 21.01 0.22 -1.37
N LEU A 184 20.50 -0.57 -2.30
CA LEU A 184 19.73 -0.09 -3.45
C LEU A 184 18.31 0.38 -3.06
N MET A 185 17.75 -0.08 -1.94
CA MET A 185 16.38 0.23 -1.54
C MET A 185 16.21 1.67 -1.03
N PRO A 186 15.13 2.37 -1.44
CA PRO A 186 14.76 3.67 -0.86
C PRO A 186 14.53 3.57 0.66
N PRO A 187 14.76 4.65 1.43
CA PRO A 187 14.54 4.66 2.88
C PRO A 187 13.15 4.17 3.30
N SER A 188 12.11 4.46 2.52
CA SER A 188 10.74 4.00 2.78
C SER A 188 10.59 2.47 2.74
N HIS A 189 11.33 1.78 1.86
CA HIS A 189 11.29 0.32 1.75
C HIS A 189 12.04 -0.34 2.91
N ARG A 190 13.24 0.18 3.21
CA ARG A 190 14.04 -0.23 4.37
C ARG A 190 13.25 -0.10 5.67
N ARG A 191 12.58 1.04 5.86
CA ARG A 191 11.67 1.30 6.99
C ARG A 191 10.56 0.26 7.12
N ASN A 192 9.93 -0.11 6.01
CA ASN A 192 8.86 -1.12 6.03
C ASN A 192 9.37 -2.50 6.48
N HIS A 193 10.61 -2.86 6.13
CA HIS A 193 11.24 -4.09 6.62
C HIS A 193 11.46 -4.01 8.14
N LEU A 194 12.02 -2.91 8.63
CA LEU A 194 12.27 -2.69 10.07
C LEU A 194 10.97 -2.71 10.89
N LEU A 195 9.94 -1.97 10.46
CA LEU A 195 8.61 -2.01 11.09
C LEU A 195 8.05 -3.44 11.16
N GLY A 196 8.24 -4.21 10.09
CA GLY A 196 7.81 -5.60 10.04
C GLY A 196 8.60 -6.50 11.00
N ILE A 197 9.90 -6.25 11.21
CA ILE A 197 10.74 -7.01 12.14
C ILE A 197 10.30 -6.74 13.59
N PHE A 198 10.13 -5.46 13.96
CA PHE A 198 9.71 -5.07 15.31
C PHE A 198 8.22 -5.32 15.61
N TYR A 199 7.42 -5.61 14.59
CA TYR A 199 6.06 -6.09 14.79
C TYR A 199 6.01 -7.39 15.62
N TYR A 200 6.99 -8.28 15.45
CA TYR A 200 7.05 -9.56 16.14
C TYR A 200 7.90 -9.47 17.43
N ALA A 201 7.24 -9.70 18.57
CA ALA A 201 7.90 -9.80 19.87
C ALA A 201 8.67 -11.13 20.02
N ASN A 202 8.11 -12.23 19.52
CA ASN A 202 8.73 -13.55 19.58
C ASN A 202 10.03 -13.62 18.74
N PRO A 203 11.19 -14.02 19.31
CA PRO A 203 12.46 -14.13 18.60
C PRO A 203 12.41 -15.00 17.34
N GLU A 204 11.71 -16.14 17.38
CA GLU A 204 11.62 -17.01 16.19
C GLU A 204 10.80 -16.38 15.06
N ALA A 205 9.68 -15.74 15.41
CA ALA A 205 8.86 -15.04 14.42
C ALA A 205 9.63 -13.85 13.82
N ARG A 206 10.45 -13.18 14.65
CA ARG A 206 11.37 -12.14 14.19
C ARG A 206 12.43 -12.70 13.24
N ALA A 207 13.04 -13.84 13.55
CA ALA A 207 14.01 -14.51 12.68
C ALA A 207 13.38 -14.90 11.33
N ARG A 208 12.17 -15.49 11.33
CA ARG A 208 11.42 -15.77 10.10
C ARG A 208 11.14 -14.51 9.29
N ARG A 209 10.79 -13.41 9.95
CA ARG A 209 10.56 -12.13 9.28
C ARG A 209 11.84 -11.54 8.69
N VAL A 210 12.98 -11.69 9.37
CA VAL A 210 14.30 -11.30 8.86
C VAL A 210 14.66 -12.13 7.64
N ALA A 211 14.50 -13.45 7.69
CA ALA A 211 14.72 -14.33 6.53
C ALA A 211 13.88 -13.88 5.34
N LYS A 212 12.59 -13.59 5.57
CA LYS A 212 11.71 -13.07 4.51
C LYS A 212 12.16 -11.70 3.98
N ALA A 213 12.67 -10.84 4.86
CA ALA A 213 13.19 -9.53 4.46
C ALA A 213 14.42 -9.69 3.56
N VAL A 214 15.33 -10.60 3.90
CA VAL A 214 16.53 -10.95 3.11
C VAL A 214 16.14 -11.44 1.71
N GLU A 215 15.17 -12.37 1.60
CA GLU A 215 14.67 -12.83 0.30
C GLU A 215 14.18 -11.66 -0.58
N LEU A 216 13.38 -10.76 0.00
CA LEU A 216 12.84 -9.60 -0.71
C LEU A 216 13.95 -8.62 -1.13
N MET A 217 15.02 -8.48 -0.33
CA MET A 217 16.19 -7.69 -0.70
C MET A 217 16.94 -8.29 -1.88
N VAL A 218 17.15 -9.61 -1.89
CA VAL A 218 17.77 -10.32 -3.03
C VAL A 218 16.93 -10.15 -4.29
N GLU A 219 15.61 -10.32 -4.19
CA GLU A 219 14.70 -10.14 -5.32
C GLU A 219 14.74 -8.71 -5.87
N TYR A 220 14.80 -7.71 -4.99
CA TYR A 220 14.91 -6.30 -5.38
C TYR A 220 16.21 -6.02 -6.14
N ALA A 221 17.34 -6.53 -5.66
CA ALA A 221 18.62 -6.43 -6.34
C ALA A 221 18.56 -7.06 -7.74
N GLY A 222 17.96 -8.24 -7.85
CA GLY A 222 17.79 -8.95 -9.13
C GLY A 222 16.93 -8.17 -10.13
N LYS A 223 15.79 -7.61 -9.69
CA LYS A 223 14.92 -6.79 -10.54
C LYS A 223 15.61 -5.52 -11.04
N ARG A 224 16.36 -4.84 -10.16
CA ARG A 224 17.08 -3.61 -10.51
C ARG A 224 18.26 -3.88 -11.45
N LYS A 225 18.94 -5.02 -11.29
CA LYS A 225 19.98 -5.47 -12.24
C LYS A 225 19.36 -5.75 -13.61
N LYS A 226 18.21 -6.42 -13.65
CA LYS A 226 17.49 -6.73 -14.91
C LYS A 226 16.99 -5.48 -15.64
N SER A 227 16.51 -4.46 -14.92
CA SER A 227 16.09 -3.21 -15.54
C SER A 227 17.26 -2.46 -16.16
N PHE A 228 18.41 -2.39 -15.47
CA PHE A 228 19.62 -1.74 -15.98
C PHE A 228 20.11 -2.44 -17.26
N THR A 229 20.20 -3.77 -17.27
CA THR A 229 20.64 -4.52 -18.46
C THR A 229 19.68 -4.42 -19.66
N ALA A 230 18.38 -4.20 -19.42
CA ALA A 230 17.40 -4.05 -20.51
C ALA A 230 17.50 -2.65 -21.13
N GLU A 231 17.69 -1.62 -20.31
CA GLU A 231 17.86 -0.23 -20.74
C GLU A 231 19.21 -0.02 -21.46
N ASP A 232 20.26 -0.73 -21.04
CA ASP A 232 21.56 -0.74 -21.74
C ASP A 232 21.49 -1.43 -23.11
N ALA A 233 20.70 -2.50 -23.25
CA ALA A 233 20.54 -3.21 -24.51
C ALA A 233 19.69 -2.40 -25.52
N GLU A 234 18.67 -1.69 -25.04
CA GLU A 234 17.81 -0.82 -25.87
C GLU A 234 18.60 0.40 -26.39
N ASN A 235 19.46 1.01 -25.57
CA ASN A 235 20.32 2.12 -25.99
C ASN A 235 21.45 1.70 -26.96
N ALA A 236 21.87 0.43 -26.93
CA ALA A 236 22.91 -0.10 -27.83
C ALA A 236 22.37 -0.53 -29.21
N GLU A 237 21.07 -0.76 -29.35
CA GLU A 237 20.41 -0.99 -30.66
C GLU A 237 20.01 0.31 -31.37
N GLU A 238 19.99 1.45 -30.66
CA GLU A 238 19.64 2.77 -31.20
C GLU A 238 20.87 3.64 -31.57
N SER A 239 22.09 3.08 -31.44
CA SER A 239 23.38 3.71 -31.82
C SER A 239 24.07 2.95 -32.96
#